data_AF-A0A3D0X192-F1
#
_entry.id   AF-A0A3D0X192-F1
#
_cell.length_a   1.000
_cell.length_b   1.000
_cell.length_c   1.000
_cell.angle_alpha   90.00
_cell.angle_beta   90.00
_cell.angle_gamma   90.00
#
_symmetry.space_group_name_H-M   'P 1'
#
loop_
_entity.id
_entity.type
_entity.pdbx_description
1 polymer ?
#
loop_
_entity_poly.entity_id
_entity_poly.type
_entity_poly.pdbx_seq_one_letter_code
_entity_poly.pdbx_strand_id
1 'polypeptide(L)'
;NYTVDYGPTGNYGDWTASAAYPDMPLTVTIDDVTLKAGSQTLQSGLIDGNASGADTVRILNSTVEKGVTIGYDGNQDTIGSFAGALNGTIENCVSSADVRGKNNVGGLVGIKGQSMGNCSVRDSAFHGTVSASGTYAGGIIGSGYPSAPNTPCVTIQNCYADGSVTGADDVGGLFGGEPSCRQCWANGIGYIQNNYFSGTVHASGAAETSRADSNPFSRIKRVFTAETESGDGGAHVGGIVGNMKSLDRYNVVSNNYYLDSCGAQAGIGSVGSVTKMPAQNAAASSRSAKAFAAQSAADENPRFGRSDDPTGADAGRLAAPATGEQFSDGSVLSRLNGGVNSSGTWVKGTGGRPMLDTGKTHMVSLTVTDYPKSCEGGSSLDDDSVSAVAAYSDRTTESVSGSRMRFSGFDSKTKSYQTVAAKYQNHASLFET
;
A
#
# COMPACT_ATOMS: atom_id res chain seq x y z
N ASN A 1 -0.41 19.33 18.37
CA ASN A 1 -0.94 18.64 19.57
C ASN A 1 -1.82 17.50 19.10
N TYR A 2 -1.43 16.27 19.45
CA TYR A 2 -2.21 15.06 19.22
C TYR A 2 -3.32 15.04 20.26
N THR A 3 -4.56 15.19 19.82
CA THR A 3 -5.74 15.08 20.69
C THR A 3 -6.42 13.78 20.34
N VAL A 4 -6.35 12.81 21.24
CA VAL A 4 -7.17 11.60 21.13
C VAL A 4 -8.53 11.95 21.70
N ASP A 5 -9.56 11.81 20.88
CA ASP A 5 -10.93 11.85 21.36
C ASP A 5 -11.27 10.47 21.93
N TYR A 6 -11.11 10.32 23.24
CA TYR A 6 -11.55 9.11 23.97
C TYR A 6 -13.06 9.12 24.24
N GLY A 7 -13.81 9.98 23.56
CA GLY A 7 -15.20 10.25 23.85
C GLY A 7 -15.41 10.91 25.22
N PRO A 8 -16.67 11.15 25.61
CA PRO A 8 -17.00 11.88 26.83
C PRO A 8 -16.60 11.16 28.12
N THR A 9 -16.31 9.86 28.06
CA THR A 9 -15.89 9.04 29.21
C THR A 9 -14.38 9.06 29.43
N GLY A 10 -13.59 9.52 28.45
CA GLY A 10 -12.14 9.45 28.52
C GLY A 10 -11.58 8.02 28.46
N ASN A 11 -12.41 7.00 28.21
CA ASN A 11 -12.04 5.59 28.27
C ASN A 11 -12.19 4.92 26.90
N TYR A 12 -11.15 4.18 26.53
CA TYR A 12 -11.14 3.30 25.37
C TYR A 12 -11.94 2.02 25.65
N GLY A 13 -12.91 1.65 24.81
CA GLY A 13 -13.56 0.33 24.86
C GLY A 13 -15.02 0.28 25.34
N ASP A 14 -15.71 1.41 25.50
CA ASP A 14 -17.14 1.41 25.86
C ASP A 14 -18.04 1.22 24.60
N TRP A 15 -17.86 0.12 23.86
CA TRP A 15 -18.47 -0.11 22.53
C TRP A 15 -19.58 -1.18 22.52
N THR A 16 -20.09 -1.58 23.69
CA THR A 16 -21.21 -2.54 23.70
C THR A 16 -22.49 -1.88 23.20
N ALA A 17 -23.42 -2.63 22.61
CA ALA A 17 -24.73 -2.08 22.23
C ALA A 17 -25.51 -1.45 23.42
N SER A 18 -25.08 -1.73 24.65
CA SER A 18 -25.56 -1.18 25.92
C SER A 18 -24.70 -0.06 26.51
N ALA A 19 -23.60 0.32 25.85
CA ALA A 19 -22.71 1.38 26.29
C ALA A 19 -23.39 2.75 26.24
N ALA A 20 -22.86 3.71 27.00
CA ALA A 20 -23.33 5.08 26.91
C ALA A 20 -22.95 5.74 25.56
N TYR A 21 -21.89 5.24 24.91
CA TYR A 21 -21.37 5.74 23.64
C TYR A 21 -20.99 4.60 22.68
N PRO A 22 -21.97 3.84 22.16
CA PRO A 22 -21.72 2.62 21.38
C PRO A 22 -21.03 2.87 20.03
N ASP A 23 -21.06 4.10 19.52
CA ASP A 23 -20.53 4.49 18.20
C ASP A 23 -19.07 4.94 18.21
N MET A 24 -18.45 4.96 19.37
CA MET A 24 -17.05 5.26 19.46
C MET A 24 -16.28 3.91 19.11
N PRO A 25 -14.95 3.89 18.80
CA PRO A 25 -14.15 5.05 18.46
C PRO A 25 -14.76 5.70 17.21
N LEU A 26 -14.68 7.02 17.12
CA LEU A 26 -15.41 7.75 16.10
C LEU A 26 -14.95 7.33 14.71
N THR A 27 -15.93 7.10 13.84
CA THR A 27 -15.68 6.94 12.40
C THR A 27 -16.17 8.18 11.67
N VAL A 28 -15.25 8.92 11.05
CA VAL A 28 -15.60 10.00 10.12
C VAL A 28 -15.90 9.37 8.77
N THR A 29 -17.12 9.56 8.27
CA THR A 29 -17.50 9.12 6.91
C THR A 29 -17.72 10.35 6.02
N ILE A 30 -16.96 10.43 4.93
CA ILE A 30 -17.12 11.42 3.87
C ILE A 30 -17.54 10.64 2.62
N ASP A 31 -18.78 10.83 2.18
CA ASP A 31 -19.39 10.06 1.11
C ASP A 31 -20.01 11.01 0.09
N ASP A 32 -19.80 10.74 -1.20
CA ASP A 32 -20.33 11.53 -2.33
C ASP A 32 -19.99 13.03 -2.26
N VAL A 33 -18.74 13.35 -1.90
CA VAL A 33 -18.26 14.73 -1.82
C VAL A 33 -17.44 15.09 -3.06
N THR A 34 -17.71 16.26 -3.62
CA THR A 34 -16.95 16.80 -4.76
C THR A 34 -16.22 18.09 -4.43
N LEU A 35 -14.90 18.12 -4.59
CA LEU A 35 -14.12 19.37 -4.68
C LEU A 35 -14.19 19.90 -6.12
N LYS A 36 -14.75 21.10 -6.28
CA LYS A 36 -15.07 21.67 -7.60
C LYS A 36 -13.88 22.40 -8.23
N ALA A 37 -13.80 22.36 -9.56
CA ALA A 37 -12.79 23.08 -10.33
C ALA A 37 -12.69 24.56 -9.92
N GLY A 38 -11.46 25.08 -9.80
CA GLY A 38 -11.18 26.44 -9.32
C GLY A 38 -10.99 26.54 -7.80
N SER A 39 -11.34 25.51 -7.02
CA SER A 39 -10.98 25.45 -5.60
C SER A 39 -9.47 25.34 -5.40
N GLN A 40 -8.98 25.98 -4.33
CA GLN A 40 -7.60 25.87 -3.88
C GLN A 40 -7.58 25.64 -2.37
N THR A 41 -6.77 24.69 -1.90
CA THR A 41 -6.56 24.44 -0.48
C THR A 41 -5.09 24.62 -0.11
N LEU A 42 -4.84 25.17 1.07
CA LEU A 42 -3.47 25.23 1.61
C LEU A 42 -3.04 23.86 2.13
N GLN A 43 -3.93 23.17 2.84
CA GLN A 43 -3.70 21.81 3.34
C GLN A 43 -4.33 20.79 2.39
N SER A 44 -4.38 19.53 2.81
CA SER A 44 -5.08 18.45 2.12
C SER A 44 -6.57 18.77 1.87
N GLY A 45 -7.15 18.13 0.86
CA GLY A 45 -8.42 18.59 0.30
C GLY A 45 -9.65 18.44 1.21
N LEU A 46 -9.86 17.26 1.80
CA LEU A 46 -11.03 17.00 2.67
C LEU A 46 -10.68 16.95 4.14
N ILE A 47 -9.59 16.26 4.48
CA ILE A 47 -9.17 16.09 5.87
C ILE A 47 -7.66 16.12 5.99
N ASP A 48 -7.21 16.80 7.03
CA ASP A 48 -5.81 16.87 7.43
C ASP A 48 -5.76 16.41 8.88
N GLY A 49 -5.36 15.16 9.17
CA GLY A 49 -5.54 14.67 10.53
C GLY A 49 -4.90 13.33 10.89
N ASN A 50 -4.07 13.40 11.93
CA ASN A 50 -3.74 12.26 12.79
C ASN A 50 -4.79 12.13 13.89
N ALA A 51 -5.48 11.00 13.96
CA ALA A 51 -6.36 10.61 15.07
C ALA A 51 -5.82 9.35 15.76
N SER A 52 -6.47 8.83 16.81
CA SER A 52 -6.05 7.55 17.41
C SER A 52 -6.03 6.44 16.38
N GLY A 53 -5.25 5.38 16.60
CA GLY A 53 -5.28 4.17 15.76
C GLY A 53 -6.68 3.54 15.66
N ALA A 54 -7.57 3.85 16.62
CA ALA A 54 -8.96 3.42 16.69
C ALA A 54 -9.91 4.26 15.84
N ASP A 55 -9.63 5.55 15.71
CA ASP A 55 -10.51 6.51 15.04
C ASP A 55 -10.26 6.39 13.54
N THR A 56 -11.28 5.93 12.82
CA THR A 56 -11.12 5.65 11.39
C THR A 56 -11.79 6.71 10.52
N VAL A 57 -11.18 6.97 9.37
CA VAL A 57 -11.74 7.81 8.33
C VAL A 57 -12.15 6.93 7.15
N ARG A 58 -13.37 7.13 6.64
CA ARG A 58 -13.88 6.51 5.43
C ARG A 58 -14.18 7.59 4.41
N ILE A 59 -13.49 7.58 3.28
CA ILE A 59 -13.78 8.49 2.16
C ILE A 59 -14.28 7.63 1.00
N LEU A 60 -15.53 7.85 0.59
CA LEU A 60 -16.27 7.00 -0.32
C LEU A 60 -16.83 7.84 -1.47
N ASN A 61 -16.87 7.27 -2.68
CA ASN A 61 -17.63 7.82 -3.82
C ASN A 61 -17.32 9.29 -4.13
N SER A 62 -16.13 9.77 -3.76
CA SER A 62 -15.83 11.20 -3.74
C SER A 62 -14.94 11.58 -4.92
N THR A 63 -15.09 12.82 -5.38
CA THR A 63 -14.42 13.33 -6.58
C THR A 63 -13.64 14.61 -6.29
N VAL A 64 -12.43 14.72 -6.81
CA VAL A 64 -11.72 16.00 -6.92
C VAL A 64 -11.55 16.35 -8.39
N GLU A 65 -12.23 17.40 -8.82
CA GLU A 65 -12.28 17.77 -10.24
C GLU A 65 -10.94 18.29 -10.77
N LYS A 66 -10.78 18.18 -12.09
CA LYS A 66 -9.65 18.81 -12.78
C LYS A 66 -9.71 20.34 -12.58
N GLY A 67 -8.57 20.94 -12.26
CA GLY A 67 -8.48 22.38 -11.97
C GLY A 67 -8.61 22.73 -10.49
N VAL A 68 -8.70 21.74 -9.61
CA VAL A 68 -8.46 21.92 -8.17
C VAL A 68 -6.94 21.95 -7.90
N THR A 69 -6.49 22.89 -7.07
CA THR A 69 -5.10 22.93 -6.57
C THR A 69 -5.06 22.61 -5.08
N ILE A 70 -4.22 21.67 -4.68
CA ILE A 70 -4.04 21.24 -3.30
C ILE A 70 -2.60 21.56 -2.89
N GLY A 71 -2.41 22.23 -1.75
CA GLY A 71 -1.10 22.73 -1.33
C GLY A 71 -0.63 23.88 -2.21
N TYR A 72 -1.46 24.91 -2.35
CA TYR A 72 -1.26 25.91 -3.42
C TYR A 72 0.08 26.65 -3.38
N ASP A 73 0.78 26.68 -2.24
CA ASP A 73 2.11 27.29 -2.11
C ASP A 73 3.28 26.28 -2.19
N GLY A 74 2.97 24.98 -2.21
CA GLY A 74 3.93 23.87 -2.36
C GLY A 74 4.78 23.57 -1.12
N ASN A 75 4.52 24.21 0.03
CA ASN A 75 5.40 24.12 1.20
C ASN A 75 4.95 23.11 2.26
N GLN A 76 3.76 22.53 2.13
CA GLN A 76 3.21 21.60 3.11
C GLN A 76 3.86 20.23 2.99
N ASP A 77 4.15 19.61 4.14
CA ASP A 77 4.43 18.18 4.23
C ASP A 77 3.11 17.43 4.38
N THR A 78 3.09 16.14 4.01
CA THR A 78 1.97 15.24 4.30
C THR A 78 0.67 15.71 3.66
N ILE A 79 0.65 15.70 2.33
CA ILE A 79 -0.46 16.27 1.57
C ILE A 79 -1.05 15.29 0.55
N GLY A 80 -2.38 15.28 0.47
CA GLY A 80 -3.12 14.54 -0.54
C GLY A 80 -4.43 15.22 -0.91
N SER A 81 -4.96 14.91 -2.09
CA SER A 81 -6.20 15.56 -2.56
C SER A 81 -7.43 15.19 -1.73
N PHE A 82 -7.41 14.06 -1.04
CA PHE A 82 -8.44 13.69 -0.08
C PHE A 82 -7.94 13.81 1.36
N ALA A 83 -6.80 13.20 1.68
CA ALA A 83 -6.29 13.15 3.05
C ALA A 83 -4.79 13.48 3.14
N GLY A 84 -4.41 14.23 4.17
CA GLY A 84 -2.99 14.42 4.51
C GLY A 84 -2.42 13.16 5.13
N ALA A 85 -2.96 12.80 6.30
CA ALA A 85 -2.66 11.57 6.99
C ALA A 85 -3.92 10.69 7.07
N LEU A 86 -3.83 9.44 6.64
CA LEU A 86 -4.97 8.51 6.65
C LEU A 86 -4.79 7.46 7.75
N ASN A 87 -5.79 7.37 8.64
CA ASN A 87 -6.09 6.17 9.40
C ASN A 87 -7.48 5.67 8.97
N GLY A 88 -7.55 4.78 7.99
CA GLY A 88 -8.82 4.26 7.50
C GLY A 88 -8.77 3.86 6.03
N THR A 89 -9.88 4.10 5.32
CA THR A 89 -10.10 3.61 3.96
C THR A 89 -10.57 4.73 3.02
N ILE A 90 -10.00 4.77 1.83
CA ILE A 90 -10.54 5.47 0.66
C ILE A 90 -11.02 4.43 -0.34
N GLU A 91 -12.24 4.55 -0.83
CA GLU A 91 -12.86 3.59 -1.75
C GLU A 91 -13.70 4.30 -2.80
N ASN A 92 -13.61 3.85 -4.06
CA ASN A 92 -14.38 4.41 -5.18
C ASN A 92 -14.21 5.93 -5.33
N CYS A 93 -12.98 6.43 -5.23
CA CYS A 93 -12.69 7.86 -5.28
C CYS A 93 -11.80 8.21 -6.48
N VAL A 94 -12.06 9.37 -7.08
CA VAL A 94 -11.34 9.83 -8.27
C VAL A 94 -10.82 11.25 -8.06
N SER A 95 -9.56 11.50 -8.37
CA SER A 95 -8.99 12.85 -8.29
C SER A 95 -8.21 13.21 -9.55
N SER A 96 -8.41 14.44 -10.01
CA SER A 96 -7.66 15.06 -11.12
C SER A 96 -6.93 16.33 -10.67
N ALA A 97 -6.64 16.45 -9.37
CA ALA A 97 -6.05 17.64 -8.77
C ALA A 97 -4.58 17.87 -9.16
N ASP A 98 -4.13 19.12 -9.08
CA ASP A 98 -2.71 19.44 -8.97
C ASP A 98 -2.32 19.50 -7.48
N VAL A 99 -1.57 18.50 -7.02
CA VAL A 99 -1.16 18.32 -5.63
C VAL A 99 0.31 18.67 -5.48
N ARG A 100 0.60 19.68 -4.65
CA ARG A 100 1.96 20.20 -4.46
C ARG A 100 2.35 20.17 -2.98
N GLY A 101 3.59 19.82 -2.69
CA GLY A 101 4.09 19.78 -1.33
C GLY A 101 5.60 19.58 -1.23
N LYS A 102 6.08 19.41 0.00
CA LYS A 102 7.49 19.14 0.30
C LYS A 102 7.76 17.66 0.40
N ASN A 103 7.41 17.00 1.51
CA ASN A 103 7.58 15.56 1.69
C ASN A 103 6.23 14.84 1.86
N ASN A 104 6.19 13.54 1.55
CA ASN A 104 5.00 12.69 1.69
C ASN A 104 3.79 13.27 0.93
N VAL A 105 3.95 13.38 -0.39
CA VAL A 105 2.95 13.95 -1.28
C VAL A 105 2.32 12.83 -2.08
N GLY A 106 1.03 12.58 -1.85
CA GLY A 106 0.27 11.59 -2.60
C GLY A 106 -0.82 12.23 -3.44
N GLY A 107 -1.17 11.63 -4.57
CA GLY A 107 -2.31 12.09 -5.34
C GLY A 107 -3.60 12.05 -4.53
N LEU A 108 -3.83 11.00 -3.72
CA LEU A 108 -5.01 10.86 -2.86
C LEU A 108 -4.68 11.07 -1.37
N VAL A 109 -3.59 10.46 -0.90
CA VAL A 109 -3.18 10.42 0.51
C VAL A 109 -1.72 10.80 0.69
N GLY A 110 -1.40 11.75 1.56
CA GLY A 110 -0.01 12.09 1.86
C GLY A 110 0.75 10.96 2.55
N ILE A 111 0.28 10.51 3.72
CA ILE A 111 0.93 9.48 4.53
C ILE A 111 -0.05 8.54 5.24
N LYS A 112 0.41 7.34 5.58
CA LYS A 112 -0.19 6.52 6.65
C LYS A 112 -0.11 7.26 7.99
N GLY A 113 -1.26 7.64 8.55
CA GLY A 113 -1.34 8.53 9.71
C GLY A 113 -1.07 7.87 11.07
N GLN A 114 -1.15 6.54 11.16
CA GLN A 114 -1.01 5.81 12.42
C GLN A 114 -0.15 4.56 12.27
N SER A 115 0.56 4.15 13.33
CA SER A 115 1.49 3.02 13.28
C SER A 115 0.78 1.68 13.12
N MET A 116 -0.31 1.46 13.85
CA MET A 116 -1.11 0.23 13.79
C MET A 116 -2.47 0.40 13.12
N GLY A 117 -2.81 1.64 12.77
CA GLY A 117 -4.03 1.98 12.06
C GLY A 117 -4.02 1.50 10.60
N ASN A 118 -5.21 1.27 10.07
CA ASN A 118 -5.41 0.92 8.67
C ASN A 118 -5.03 2.10 7.76
N CYS A 119 -4.45 1.83 6.60
CA CYS A 119 -4.32 2.81 5.53
C CYS A 119 -4.54 2.06 4.22
N SER A 120 -5.78 2.12 3.74
CA SER A 120 -6.23 1.39 2.57
C SER A 120 -6.80 2.34 1.53
N VAL A 121 -6.37 2.20 0.28
CA VAL A 121 -7.00 2.85 -0.88
C VAL A 121 -7.40 1.76 -1.86
N ARG A 122 -8.69 1.73 -2.21
CA ARG A 122 -9.27 0.71 -3.10
C ARG A 122 -10.10 1.33 -4.21
N ASP A 123 -10.12 0.67 -5.37
CA ASP A 123 -11.03 1.00 -6.48
C ASP A 123 -11.02 2.49 -6.83
N SER A 124 -9.84 3.09 -6.83
CA SER A 124 -9.68 4.55 -6.91
C SER A 124 -8.68 4.95 -7.99
N ALA A 125 -8.83 6.18 -8.49
CA ALA A 125 -8.06 6.68 -9.61
C ALA A 125 -7.45 8.07 -9.36
N PHE A 126 -6.25 8.29 -9.91
CA PHE A 126 -5.62 9.60 -9.94
C PHE A 126 -5.15 10.00 -11.36
N HIS A 127 -5.66 11.13 -11.86
CA HIS A 127 -5.38 11.65 -13.19
C HIS A 127 -4.56 12.95 -13.18
N GLY A 128 -4.25 13.45 -11.99
CA GLY A 128 -3.71 14.79 -11.79
C GLY A 128 -2.19 14.87 -11.88
N THR A 129 -1.63 15.87 -11.19
CA THR A 129 -0.19 16.03 -11.06
C THR A 129 0.20 15.97 -9.60
N VAL A 130 1.28 15.26 -9.28
CA VAL A 130 1.95 15.29 -7.97
C VAL A 130 3.31 15.95 -8.15
N SER A 131 3.54 17.04 -7.40
CA SER A 131 4.81 17.77 -7.36
C SER A 131 5.34 17.85 -5.92
N ALA A 132 6.28 16.98 -5.57
CA ALA A 132 7.01 17.04 -4.32
C ALA A 132 8.39 17.69 -4.52
N SER A 133 8.73 18.69 -3.70
CA SER A 133 10.09 19.24 -3.68
C SER A 133 11.08 18.41 -2.87
N GLY A 134 10.57 17.49 -2.03
CA GLY A 134 11.33 16.56 -1.20
C GLY A 134 11.01 15.10 -1.54
N THR A 135 11.02 14.23 -0.53
CA THR A 135 10.95 12.77 -0.74
C THR A 135 9.54 12.21 -0.56
N TYR A 136 9.32 10.98 -1.04
CA TYR A 136 8.06 10.25 -0.97
C TYR A 136 6.94 10.91 -1.77
N ALA A 137 7.00 10.72 -3.09
CA ALA A 137 5.96 11.15 -4.02
C ALA A 137 5.27 9.93 -4.65
N GLY A 138 3.94 9.88 -4.60
CA GLY A 138 3.16 8.78 -5.18
C GLY A 138 1.86 9.23 -5.81
N GLY A 139 1.47 8.62 -6.94
CA GLY A 139 0.19 8.95 -7.60
C GLY A 139 -1.05 8.65 -6.75
N ILE A 140 -0.96 7.74 -5.78
CA ILE A 140 -2.06 7.40 -4.86
C ILE A 140 -1.69 7.76 -3.42
N ILE A 141 -0.60 7.18 -2.90
CA ILE A 141 -0.11 7.42 -1.53
C ILE A 141 1.32 7.94 -1.58
N GLY A 142 1.64 9.00 -0.82
CA GLY A 142 3.02 9.48 -0.68
C GLY A 142 3.89 8.50 0.09
N SER A 143 3.57 8.26 1.36
CA SER A 143 4.43 7.48 2.26
C SER A 143 3.68 6.55 3.22
N GLY A 144 4.35 5.47 3.62
CA GLY A 144 3.96 4.64 4.76
C GLY A 144 4.25 5.31 6.10
N TYR A 145 4.16 4.57 7.20
CA TYR A 145 4.38 5.17 8.52
C TYR A 145 5.89 5.40 8.76
N PRO A 146 6.34 6.53 9.31
CA PRO A 146 7.75 6.92 9.28
C PRO A 146 8.63 6.37 10.40
N SER A 147 8.06 5.79 11.46
CA SER A 147 8.82 5.52 12.69
C SER A 147 8.42 4.26 13.46
N ALA A 148 7.82 3.26 12.80
CA ALA A 148 7.43 2.00 13.46
C ALA A 148 7.91 0.78 12.66
N PRO A 149 8.94 0.05 13.13
CA PRO A 149 9.57 -1.03 12.37
C PRO A 149 8.67 -2.24 12.10
N ASN A 150 7.55 -2.36 12.81
CA ASN A 150 6.58 -3.44 12.64
C ASN A 150 5.19 -2.92 12.24
N THR A 151 5.10 -1.71 11.71
CA THR A 151 3.85 -1.18 11.16
C THR A 151 3.29 -2.12 10.09
N PRO A 152 1.97 -2.35 10.04
CA PRO A 152 1.33 -2.80 8.82
C PRO A 152 1.69 -1.86 7.69
N CYS A 153 2.02 -2.41 6.53
CA CYS A 153 2.23 -1.59 5.34
C CYS A 153 0.89 -1.10 4.77
N VAL A 154 0.94 -0.04 3.97
CA VAL A 154 -0.24 0.47 3.28
C VAL A 154 -0.87 -0.58 2.36
N THR A 155 -2.17 -0.43 2.10
CA THR A 155 -2.90 -1.21 1.12
C THR A 155 -3.34 -0.32 -0.05
N ILE A 156 -2.96 -0.70 -1.27
CA ILE A 156 -3.38 -0.09 -2.54
C ILE A 156 -3.85 -1.23 -3.45
N GLN A 157 -5.16 -1.32 -3.68
CA GLN A 157 -5.76 -2.41 -4.45
C GLN A 157 -6.73 -1.90 -5.50
N ASN A 158 -6.69 -2.47 -6.70
CA ASN A 158 -7.60 -2.10 -7.78
C ASN A 158 -7.54 -0.59 -8.12
N CYS A 159 -6.38 0.04 -7.94
CA CYS A 159 -6.18 1.46 -8.17
C CYS A 159 -5.38 1.72 -9.44
N TYR A 160 -5.51 2.92 -9.99
CA TYR A 160 -4.61 3.35 -11.05
C TYR A 160 -4.29 4.83 -11.01
N ALA A 161 -3.13 5.18 -11.58
CA ALA A 161 -2.80 6.57 -11.87
C ALA A 161 -2.28 6.71 -13.31
N ASP A 162 -2.67 7.78 -13.98
CA ASP A 162 -2.23 8.10 -15.35
C ASP A 162 -1.66 9.53 -15.48
N GLY A 163 -1.58 10.23 -14.35
CA GLY A 163 -0.97 11.54 -14.20
C GLY A 163 0.57 11.54 -14.09
N SER A 164 1.14 12.72 -13.86
CA SER A 164 2.59 12.87 -13.67
C SER A 164 2.97 12.96 -12.20
N VAL A 165 4.03 12.25 -11.79
CA VAL A 165 4.56 12.24 -10.42
C VAL A 165 6.02 12.67 -10.44
N THR A 166 6.31 13.79 -9.78
CA THR A 166 7.67 14.29 -9.58
C THR A 166 8.00 14.39 -8.10
N GLY A 167 9.18 13.92 -7.72
CA GLY A 167 9.74 14.09 -6.37
C GLY A 167 11.26 14.23 -6.41
N ALA A 168 11.90 14.54 -5.29
CA ALA A 168 13.36 14.56 -5.20
C ALA A 168 13.97 13.15 -5.15
N ASP A 169 13.33 12.27 -4.38
CA ASP A 169 13.71 10.87 -4.16
C ASP A 169 12.49 10.07 -3.65
N ASP A 170 12.58 8.73 -3.66
CA ASP A 170 11.49 7.81 -3.28
C ASP A 170 10.18 8.13 -4.05
N VAL A 171 10.25 8.05 -5.38
CA VAL A 171 9.17 8.43 -6.30
C VAL A 171 8.56 7.19 -6.93
N GLY A 172 7.27 6.94 -6.67
CA GLY A 172 6.54 5.83 -7.25
C GLY A 172 5.37 6.29 -8.10
N GLY A 173 5.06 5.55 -9.17
CA GLY A 173 3.86 5.82 -9.98
C GLY A 173 2.57 5.80 -9.15
N LEU A 174 2.47 4.91 -8.14
CA LEU A 174 1.34 4.84 -7.23
C LEU A 174 1.72 5.16 -5.78
N PHE A 175 2.91 4.72 -5.35
CA PHE A 175 3.30 4.78 -3.95
C PHE A 175 4.75 5.25 -3.79
N GLY A 176 4.99 6.34 -3.07
CA GLY A 176 6.37 6.81 -2.84
C GLY A 176 7.21 5.80 -2.07
N GLY A 177 6.69 5.24 -0.98
CA GLY A 177 7.34 4.09 -0.34
C GLY A 177 7.01 3.83 1.12
N GLU A 178 7.53 2.70 1.62
CA GLU A 178 7.50 2.32 3.05
C GLU A 178 8.85 2.65 3.71
N PRO A 179 8.96 3.76 4.46
CA PRO A 179 10.25 4.21 5.00
C PRO A 179 10.72 3.41 6.22
N SER A 180 9.80 2.86 7.02
CA SER A 180 10.15 2.35 8.35
C SER A 180 9.89 0.87 8.58
N CYS A 181 8.95 0.24 7.86
CA CYS A 181 8.63 -1.16 8.08
C CYS A 181 9.85 -2.05 7.77
N ARG A 182 10.38 -2.71 8.80
CA ARG A 182 11.50 -3.66 8.71
C ARG A 182 11.02 -5.10 8.75
N GLN A 183 9.93 -5.36 9.46
CA GLN A 183 9.29 -6.67 9.53
C GLN A 183 7.79 -6.48 9.80
N CYS A 184 7.00 -6.72 8.77
CA CYS A 184 5.55 -6.74 8.82
C CYS A 184 5.07 -7.99 9.58
N TRP A 185 3.98 -7.85 10.34
CA TRP A 185 3.44 -8.92 11.18
C TRP A 185 2.07 -9.37 10.68
N ALA A 186 1.66 -10.57 11.09
CA ALA A 186 0.37 -11.15 10.68
C ALA A 186 -0.86 -10.32 11.09
N ASN A 187 -0.72 -9.45 12.11
CA ASN A 187 -1.80 -8.58 12.58
C ASN A 187 -2.02 -7.33 11.70
N GLY A 188 -1.28 -7.19 10.59
CA GLY A 188 -1.61 -6.22 9.55
C GLY A 188 -0.77 -6.44 8.31
N ILE A 189 -1.40 -7.03 7.30
CA ILE A 189 -0.80 -7.37 6.00
C ILE A 189 -1.00 -6.17 5.06
N GLY A 190 0.09 -5.74 4.40
CA GLY A 190 0.00 -4.69 3.38
C GLY A 190 -0.14 -5.31 1.99
N TYR A 191 -1.09 -4.80 1.20
CA TYR A 191 -1.37 -5.29 -0.14
C TYR A 191 -1.10 -4.22 -1.19
N ILE A 192 -0.26 -4.50 -2.18
CA ILE A 192 -0.15 -3.67 -3.40
C ILE A 192 -0.50 -4.58 -4.56
N GLN A 193 -1.79 -4.61 -4.93
CA GLN A 193 -2.30 -5.60 -5.88
C GLN A 193 -3.26 -5.05 -6.92
N ASN A 194 -3.21 -5.64 -8.12
CA ASN A 194 -4.19 -5.39 -9.18
C ASN A 194 -4.24 -3.92 -9.58
N ASN A 195 -3.08 -3.27 -9.62
CA ASN A 195 -2.99 -1.85 -9.92
C ASN A 195 -2.30 -1.60 -11.26
N TYR A 196 -2.47 -0.40 -11.81
CA TYR A 196 -1.57 0.05 -12.87
C TYR A 196 -1.19 1.52 -12.82
N PHE A 197 -0.02 1.84 -13.38
CA PHE A 197 0.45 3.20 -13.62
C PHE A 197 0.70 3.42 -15.11
N SER A 198 0.16 4.49 -15.69
CA SER A 198 0.30 4.75 -17.13
C SER A 198 0.64 6.20 -17.50
N GLY A 199 1.08 6.96 -16.50
CA GLY A 199 1.56 8.33 -16.65
C GLY A 199 3.09 8.42 -16.66
N THR A 200 3.65 9.48 -16.09
CA THR A 200 5.11 9.71 -16.02
C THR A 200 5.60 9.84 -14.60
N VAL A 201 6.78 9.27 -14.32
CA VAL A 201 7.44 9.34 -13.02
C VAL A 201 8.87 9.85 -13.18
N HIS A 202 9.26 10.81 -12.35
CA HIS A 202 10.55 11.47 -12.44
C HIS A 202 11.11 11.85 -11.07
N ALA A 203 12.40 11.58 -10.85
CA ALA A 203 13.15 12.18 -9.75
C ALA A 203 13.91 13.42 -10.23
N SER A 204 13.71 14.55 -9.56
CA SER A 204 14.37 15.82 -9.87
C SER A 204 15.83 15.88 -9.40
N GLY A 205 16.28 14.92 -8.59
CA GLY A 205 17.67 14.80 -8.13
C GLY A 205 18.10 15.85 -7.10
N ALA A 206 17.19 16.72 -6.64
CA ALA A 206 17.46 17.78 -5.68
C ALA A 206 16.67 17.56 -4.38
N ALA A 207 17.11 16.64 -3.52
CA ALA A 207 16.69 16.69 -2.14
C ALA A 207 17.50 17.80 -1.46
N GLU A 208 16.96 19.02 -1.42
CA GLU A 208 17.47 20.04 -0.50
C GLU A 208 17.22 19.52 0.93
N THR A 209 18.22 18.84 1.50
CA THR A 209 18.26 18.55 2.92
C THR A 209 18.51 19.86 3.65
N SER A 210 17.47 20.68 3.81
CA SER A 210 17.42 21.76 4.79
C SER A 210 17.29 21.15 6.19
N ARG A 211 18.25 20.31 6.60
CA ARG A 211 18.58 20.14 8.02
C ARG A 211 19.84 20.95 8.22
N ALA A 212 19.65 22.16 8.74
CA ALA A 212 20.72 22.96 9.32
C ALA A 212 21.25 22.25 10.57
N ASP A 213 21.89 21.11 10.37
CA ASP A 213 22.72 20.48 11.39
C ASP A 213 24.05 21.22 11.33
N SER A 214 24.25 22.18 12.23
CA SER A 214 25.45 23.02 12.39
C SER A 214 26.73 22.24 12.74
N ASN A 215 26.72 20.91 12.60
CA ASN A 215 27.84 20.05 12.91
C ASN A 215 28.50 19.53 11.61
N PRO A 216 29.69 20.05 11.23
CA PRO A 216 30.39 19.61 10.03
C PRO A 216 30.78 18.12 10.03
N PHE A 217 30.70 17.44 11.18
CA PHE A 217 30.97 15.99 11.28
C PHE A 217 29.81 15.09 10.87
N SER A 218 28.56 15.59 10.75
CA SER A 218 27.44 14.76 10.23
C SER A 218 27.57 14.49 8.73
N ARG A 219 28.18 15.41 7.98
CA ARG A 219 28.52 15.26 6.56
C ARG A 219 29.61 14.22 6.31
N ILE A 220 30.54 14.08 7.27
CA ILE A 220 31.63 13.09 7.24
C ILE A 220 31.13 11.71 7.68
N LYS A 221 30.09 11.62 8.51
CA LYS A 221 29.50 10.33 8.91
C LYS A 221 28.93 9.56 7.72
N ARG A 222 28.36 10.23 6.70
CA ARG A 222 27.94 9.56 5.45
C ARG A 222 29.10 9.00 4.61
N VAL A 223 30.33 9.47 4.81
CA VAL A 223 31.51 8.97 4.08
C VAL A 223 32.25 7.86 4.84
N PHE A 224 32.07 7.76 6.17
CA PHE A 224 32.86 6.85 7.01
C PHE A 224 32.08 5.88 7.91
N THR A 225 30.75 5.95 8.01
CA THR A 225 29.96 4.83 8.56
C THR A 225 29.37 4.01 7.42
N ALA A 226 30.23 3.18 6.83
CA ALA A 226 29.82 1.96 6.14
C ALA A 226 29.36 0.93 7.18
N GLU A 227 28.23 1.18 7.83
CA GLU A 227 27.32 0.07 8.12
C GLU A 227 26.53 -0.09 6.83
N THR A 228 26.61 -1.28 6.25
CA THR A 228 26.12 -1.62 4.92
C THR A 228 24.64 -1.24 4.74
N GLU A 229 24.35 -0.05 4.22
CA GLU A 229 23.13 0.22 3.46
C GLU A 229 23.51 0.12 1.98
N SER A 230 22.96 -0.89 1.31
CA SER A 230 23.15 -1.19 -0.11
C SER A 230 22.29 -0.24 -0.96
N GLY A 231 22.61 1.05 -0.95
CA GLY A 231 22.00 2.06 -1.82
C GLY A 231 23.03 2.70 -2.73
N ASP A 232 22.93 2.45 -4.03
CA ASP A 232 23.55 3.27 -5.08
C ASP A 232 23.12 4.73 -4.89
N GLY A 233 24.01 5.70 -5.06
CA GLY A 233 23.73 7.13 -4.86
C GLY A 233 22.80 7.76 -5.91
N GLY A 234 21.92 6.99 -6.53
CA GLY A 234 20.88 7.43 -7.47
C GLY A 234 19.50 7.51 -6.83
N ALA A 235 18.60 8.32 -7.39
CA ALA A 235 17.24 8.45 -6.87
C ALA A 235 16.42 7.16 -7.04
N HIS A 236 15.66 6.77 -6.01
CA HIS A 236 14.78 5.62 -6.00
C HIS A 236 13.49 5.93 -6.75
N VAL A 237 13.39 5.46 -8.00
CA VAL A 237 12.23 5.68 -8.87
C VAL A 237 11.65 4.37 -9.35
N GLY A 238 10.38 4.11 -9.04
CA GLY A 238 9.69 2.90 -9.48
C GLY A 238 8.36 3.17 -10.19
N GLY A 239 8.03 2.29 -11.14
CA GLY A 239 6.80 2.41 -11.91
C GLY A 239 5.54 2.21 -11.06
N ILE A 240 5.65 1.50 -9.94
CA ILE A 240 4.57 1.30 -8.95
C ILE A 240 4.97 1.88 -7.60
N VAL A 241 6.13 1.46 -7.06
CA VAL A 241 6.62 1.84 -5.73
C VAL A 241 7.98 2.49 -5.83
N GLY A 242 8.20 3.65 -5.21
CA GLY A 242 9.53 4.28 -5.15
C GLY A 242 10.51 3.45 -4.33
N ASN A 243 10.22 3.23 -3.04
CA ASN A 243 11.12 2.55 -2.13
C ASN A 243 10.40 1.67 -1.09
N MET A 244 10.96 0.51 -0.77
CA MET A 244 10.50 -0.36 0.31
C MET A 244 11.66 -0.58 1.29
N LYS A 245 11.51 -0.20 2.56
CA LYS A 245 12.57 -0.44 3.56
C LYS A 245 12.89 -1.93 3.71
N SER A 246 11.86 -2.79 3.71
CA SER A 246 12.04 -4.23 3.60
C SER A 246 10.86 -4.91 2.89
N LEU A 247 11.08 -6.17 2.49
CA LEU A 247 10.04 -7.08 2.03
C LEU A 247 10.11 -8.40 2.81
N ASP A 248 8.98 -8.78 3.39
CA ASP A 248 8.73 -10.10 3.96
C ASP A 248 7.41 -10.68 3.43
N ARG A 249 7.01 -11.86 3.91
CA ARG A 249 5.82 -12.57 3.40
C ARG A 249 4.49 -11.85 3.58
N TYR A 250 4.42 -10.85 4.45
CA TYR A 250 3.22 -10.05 4.71
C TYR A 250 3.18 -8.75 3.90
N ASN A 251 4.18 -8.50 3.05
CA ASN A 251 4.11 -7.51 1.98
C ASN A 251 3.57 -8.16 0.69
N VAL A 252 2.25 -8.25 0.54
CA VAL A 252 1.66 -8.94 -0.61
C VAL A 252 1.62 -8.01 -1.83
N VAL A 253 2.67 -8.07 -2.65
CA VAL A 253 2.81 -7.29 -3.89
C VAL A 253 2.65 -8.21 -5.09
N SER A 254 1.64 -7.99 -5.93
CA SER A 254 1.40 -8.83 -7.12
C SER A 254 0.46 -8.19 -8.12
N ASN A 255 0.54 -8.61 -9.39
CA ASN A 255 -0.39 -8.18 -10.43
C ASN A 255 -0.45 -6.64 -10.60
N ASN A 256 0.71 -5.98 -10.55
CA ASN A 256 0.83 -4.55 -10.81
C ASN A 256 1.50 -4.32 -12.18
N TYR A 257 1.04 -3.30 -12.92
CA TYR A 257 1.56 -3.00 -14.25
C TYR A 257 1.93 -1.53 -14.38
N TYR A 258 3.07 -1.23 -15.00
CA TYR A 258 3.44 0.16 -15.30
C TYR A 258 3.80 0.32 -16.77
N LEU A 259 3.48 1.47 -17.35
CA LEU A 259 3.84 1.78 -18.73
C LEU A 259 5.38 1.79 -18.86
N ASP A 260 5.91 1.02 -19.79
CA ASP A 260 7.35 0.87 -20.02
C ASP A 260 8.05 2.19 -20.39
N SER A 261 7.30 3.15 -20.93
CA SER A 261 7.75 4.50 -21.22
C SER A 261 7.52 5.51 -20.07
N CYS A 262 7.14 5.07 -18.87
CA CYS A 262 6.77 5.99 -17.77
C CYS A 262 7.96 6.73 -17.14
N GLY A 263 9.20 6.30 -17.41
CA GLY A 263 10.42 6.90 -16.85
C GLY A 263 11.06 6.09 -15.73
N ALA A 264 10.39 5.05 -15.21
CA ALA A 264 10.98 4.11 -14.25
C ALA A 264 11.75 2.98 -14.95
N GLN A 265 12.81 2.49 -14.30
CA GLN A 265 13.61 1.35 -14.77
C GLN A 265 13.14 0.01 -14.17
N ALA A 266 12.36 0.05 -13.09
CA ALA A 266 11.83 -1.11 -12.39
C ALA A 266 10.45 -0.78 -11.82
N GLY A 267 9.68 -1.83 -11.47
CA GLY A 267 8.38 -1.64 -10.83
C GLY A 267 8.49 -1.13 -9.39
N ILE A 268 9.52 -1.58 -8.67
CA ILE A 268 9.92 -1.08 -7.35
C ILE A 268 11.30 -0.44 -7.52
N GLY A 269 11.44 0.84 -7.19
CA GLY A 269 12.68 1.59 -7.41
C GLY A 269 13.83 1.15 -6.51
N SER A 270 13.53 0.83 -5.25
CA SER A 270 14.51 0.34 -4.28
C SER A 270 13.87 -0.58 -3.24
N VAL A 271 14.66 -1.54 -2.76
CA VAL A 271 14.32 -2.42 -1.64
C VAL A 271 15.52 -2.52 -0.71
N GLY A 272 15.37 -2.08 0.54
CA GLY A 272 16.46 -2.07 1.51
C GLY A 272 16.89 -3.47 1.95
N SER A 273 15.94 -4.33 2.32
CA SER A 273 16.21 -5.72 2.69
C SER A 273 15.08 -6.67 2.30
N VAL A 274 15.42 -7.97 2.17
CA VAL A 274 14.44 -9.03 1.94
C VAL A 274 14.62 -10.12 2.99
N THR A 275 13.53 -10.46 3.68
CA THR A 275 13.50 -11.62 4.59
C THR A 275 13.25 -12.87 3.77
N LYS A 276 14.22 -13.79 3.72
CA LYS A 276 14.16 -15.03 2.93
C LYS A 276 13.90 -16.26 3.80
N MET A 277 13.30 -17.29 3.19
CA MET A 277 13.17 -18.61 3.82
C MET A 277 14.55 -19.27 4.03
N PRO A 278 14.77 -20.06 5.10
CA PRO A 278 16.08 -20.64 5.42
C PRO A 278 16.73 -21.45 4.30
N ALA A 279 15.93 -22.20 3.53
CA ALA A 279 16.42 -22.99 2.40
C ALA A 279 17.01 -22.13 1.26
N GLN A 280 16.67 -20.84 1.20
CA GLN A 280 17.19 -19.88 0.22
C GLN A 280 18.42 -19.12 0.74
N ASN A 281 18.70 -19.17 2.04
CA ASN A 281 19.92 -18.59 2.61
C ASN A 281 21.17 -19.41 2.21
N ALA A 282 21.00 -20.65 1.78
CA ALA A 282 22.08 -21.54 1.35
C ALA A 282 22.60 -21.29 -0.09
N ALA A 283 21.97 -20.40 -0.86
CA ALA A 283 22.27 -20.21 -2.28
C ALA A 283 22.50 -18.74 -2.65
N ALA A 284 23.42 -18.06 -1.97
CA ALA A 284 24.02 -16.85 -2.55
C ALA A 284 25.08 -17.26 -3.59
N SER A 285 24.66 -17.81 -4.74
CA SER A 285 25.55 -17.89 -5.90
C SER A 285 25.76 -16.48 -6.40
N SER A 286 26.96 -15.95 -6.21
CA SER A 286 27.40 -14.70 -6.80
C SER A 286 27.06 -14.68 -8.30
N ARG A 287 26.44 -13.58 -8.74
CA ARG A 287 26.23 -13.14 -10.13
C ARG A 287 24.92 -13.60 -10.78
N SER A 288 23.94 -12.68 -10.78
CA SER A 288 23.17 -12.42 -11.99
C SER A 288 22.49 -11.05 -11.95
N ALA A 289 22.82 -10.26 -12.98
CA ALA A 289 22.10 -9.15 -13.60
C ALA A 289 21.70 -7.92 -12.76
N LYS A 290 22.09 -6.75 -13.28
CA LYS A 290 21.75 -5.38 -12.87
C LYS A 290 20.28 -5.23 -12.41
N ALA A 291 20.05 -5.45 -11.13
CA ALA A 291 18.95 -4.96 -10.31
C ALA A 291 19.41 -5.10 -8.85
N PHE A 292 19.13 -4.11 -8.03
CA PHE A 292 19.64 -3.97 -6.66
C PHE A 292 19.57 -5.27 -5.85
N ALA A 293 20.71 -5.79 -5.40
CA ALA A 293 20.73 -6.92 -4.47
C ALA A 293 20.41 -6.40 -3.06
N ALA A 294 19.16 -6.56 -2.62
CA ALA A 294 18.78 -6.26 -1.25
C ALA A 294 19.52 -7.18 -0.26
N GLN A 295 19.91 -6.64 0.89
CA GLN A 295 20.55 -7.42 1.95
C GLN A 295 19.53 -8.36 2.63
N SER A 296 19.99 -9.50 3.14
CA SER A 296 19.21 -10.30 4.08
C SER A 296 18.93 -9.48 5.34
N ALA A 297 17.69 -9.49 5.82
CA ALA A 297 17.33 -8.76 7.05
C ALA A 297 18.16 -9.28 8.24
N ALA A 298 18.72 -8.37 9.05
CA ALA A 298 19.68 -8.68 10.11
C ALA A 298 19.12 -9.54 11.27
N ASP A 299 17.80 -9.58 11.43
CA ASP A 299 17.09 -10.37 12.44
C ASP A 299 16.26 -11.45 11.73
N GLU A 300 16.94 -12.47 11.17
CA GLU A 300 16.32 -13.59 10.47
C GLU A 300 15.40 -14.38 11.41
N ASN A 301 14.13 -14.00 11.51
CA ASN A 301 13.09 -14.91 11.94
C ASN A 301 12.50 -15.59 10.69
N PRO A 302 12.85 -16.86 10.43
CA PRO A 302 12.38 -17.62 9.25
C PRO A 302 10.87 -17.59 9.03
N ARG A 303 10.09 -17.38 10.09
CA ARG A 303 8.63 -17.28 10.05
C ARG A 303 8.15 -16.25 9.03
N PHE A 304 8.88 -15.14 8.86
CA PHE A 304 8.52 -14.04 7.96
C PHE A 304 9.15 -14.17 6.56
N GLY A 305 9.97 -15.22 6.36
CA GLY A 305 10.68 -15.46 5.11
C GLY A 305 9.75 -15.60 3.92
N ARG A 306 10.14 -14.96 2.82
CA ARG A 306 9.55 -15.16 1.49
C ARG A 306 10.28 -16.26 0.72
N SER A 307 9.60 -16.85 -0.25
CA SER A 307 10.15 -17.85 -1.16
C SER A 307 10.42 -17.33 -2.57
N ASP A 308 10.08 -16.09 -2.88
CA ASP A 308 10.38 -15.42 -4.15
C ASP A 308 11.65 -14.56 -4.03
N ASP A 309 12.22 -14.20 -5.18
CA ASP A 309 13.32 -13.24 -5.30
C ASP A 309 12.82 -11.88 -5.82
N PRO A 310 12.24 -11.04 -4.94
CA PRO A 310 11.49 -9.85 -5.35
C PRO A 310 12.36 -8.73 -5.94
N THR A 311 13.67 -8.81 -5.79
CA THR A 311 14.64 -7.84 -6.34
C THR A 311 15.43 -8.39 -7.53
N GLY A 312 15.15 -9.63 -7.94
CA GLY A 312 15.82 -10.29 -9.05
C GLY A 312 14.83 -11.02 -9.94
N ALA A 313 14.89 -12.35 -9.96
CA ALA A 313 14.16 -13.16 -10.94
C ALA A 313 12.63 -13.02 -10.87
N ASP A 314 12.09 -12.70 -9.68
CA ASP A 314 10.65 -12.59 -9.45
C ASP A 314 10.15 -11.14 -9.41
N ALA A 315 11.01 -10.14 -9.59
CA ALA A 315 10.62 -8.72 -9.54
C ALA A 315 9.46 -8.39 -10.49
N GLY A 316 9.45 -8.98 -11.69
CA GLY A 316 8.37 -8.83 -12.67
C GLY A 316 7.03 -9.44 -12.23
N ARG A 317 7.01 -10.38 -11.27
CA ARG A 317 5.76 -10.94 -10.70
C ARG A 317 5.10 -9.98 -9.72
N LEU A 318 5.90 -9.15 -9.07
CA LEU A 318 5.42 -8.10 -8.16
C LEU A 318 4.87 -6.93 -8.98
N ALA A 319 5.67 -6.44 -9.94
CA ALA A 319 5.31 -5.32 -10.81
C ALA A 319 5.99 -5.45 -12.19
N ALA A 320 5.19 -5.58 -13.25
CA ALA A 320 5.66 -5.79 -14.61
C ALA A 320 5.55 -4.52 -15.47
N PRO A 321 6.55 -4.21 -16.31
CA PRO A 321 6.36 -3.22 -17.37
C PRO A 321 5.36 -3.76 -18.40
N ALA A 322 4.58 -2.87 -18.99
CA ALA A 322 3.69 -3.17 -20.10
C ALA A 322 3.75 -2.07 -21.15
N THR A 323 3.70 -2.45 -22.43
CA THR A 323 3.69 -1.49 -23.54
C THR A 323 2.34 -0.78 -23.64
N GLY A 324 2.30 0.38 -24.30
CA GLY A 324 1.03 1.06 -24.60
C GLY A 324 0.04 0.19 -25.38
N GLU A 325 0.54 -0.74 -26.21
CA GLU A 325 -0.26 -1.73 -26.93
C GLU A 325 -0.89 -2.75 -25.97
N GLN A 326 -0.12 -3.32 -25.04
CA GLN A 326 -0.61 -4.27 -24.04
C GLN A 326 -1.67 -3.67 -23.09
N PHE A 327 -1.59 -2.36 -22.87
CA PHE A 327 -2.65 -1.63 -22.16
C PHE A 327 -3.94 -1.52 -22.99
N SER A 328 -3.86 -1.50 -24.32
CA SER A 328 -4.98 -1.18 -25.22
C SER A 328 -5.61 -2.41 -25.90
N ASP A 329 -4.84 -3.50 -26.03
CA ASP A 329 -5.22 -4.76 -26.69
C ASP A 329 -6.05 -5.70 -25.79
N GLY A 330 -6.14 -5.40 -24.49
CA GLY A 330 -6.86 -6.19 -23.49
C GLY A 330 -5.98 -7.13 -22.67
N SER A 331 -4.68 -7.22 -22.94
CA SER A 331 -3.72 -8.06 -22.22
C SER A 331 -3.62 -7.67 -20.74
N VAL A 332 -3.37 -6.39 -20.45
CA VAL A 332 -3.31 -5.90 -19.06
C VAL A 332 -4.69 -5.99 -18.40
N LEU A 333 -5.75 -5.62 -19.12
CA LEU A 333 -7.14 -5.70 -18.63
C LEU A 333 -7.49 -7.12 -18.14
N SER A 334 -7.18 -8.15 -18.93
CA SER A 334 -7.45 -9.54 -18.55
C SER A 334 -6.67 -9.96 -17.30
N ARG A 335 -5.42 -9.49 -17.14
CA ARG A 335 -4.61 -9.82 -15.97
C ARG A 335 -5.09 -9.10 -14.71
N LEU A 336 -5.48 -7.83 -14.83
CA LEU A 336 -6.07 -7.07 -13.72
C LEU A 336 -7.31 -7.77 -13.17
N ASN A 337 -8.22 -8.23 -14.03
CA ASN A 337 -9.40 -8.99 -13.61
C ASN A 337 -9.10 -10.41 -13.07
N GLY A 338 -8.00 -11.02 -13.50
CA GLY A 338 -7.62 -12.38 -13.09
C GLY A 338 -6.79 -12.47 -11.81
N GLY A 339 -6.32 -11.34 -11.27
CA GLY A 339 -5.47 -11.32 -10.08
C GLY A 339 -6.24 -11.65 -8.80
N VAL A 340 -5.56 -12.27 -7.82
CA VAL A 340 -6.14 -12.52 -6.50
C VAL A 340 -6.50 -11.18 -5.84
N ASN A 341 -7.64 -11.14 -5.14
CA ASN A 341 -8.21 -9.92 -4.55
C ASN A 341 -8.57 -8.83 -5.58
N SER A 342 -8.70 -9.19 -6.87
CA SER A 342 -9.20 -8.27 -7.87
C SER A 342 -10.69 -8.03 -7.68
N SER A 343 -11.12 -6.79 -7.87
CA SER A 343 -12.52 -6.41 -7.90
C SER A 343 -13.29 -7.11 -9.03
N GLY A 344 -12.60 -7.51 -10.11
CA GLY A 344 -13.26 -8.05 -11.30
C GLY A 344 -14.16 -7.03 -12.01
N THR A 345 -13.93 -5.73 -11.74
CA THR A 345 -14.67 -4.60 -12.30
C THR A 345 -13.86 -3.83 -13.34
N TRP A 346 -12.66 -4.28 -13.70
CA TRP A 346 -11.90 -3.64 -14.76
C TRP A 346 -12.60 -3.85 -16.10
N VAL A 347 -12.82 -2.75 -16.82
CA VAL A 347 -13.44 -2.71 -18.14
C VAL A 347 -12.57 -1.94 -19.13
N LYS A 348 -12.88 -2.04 -20.42
CA LYS A 348 -12.17 -1.28 -21.46
C LYS A 348 -12.67 0.17 -21.47
N GLY A 349 -11.79 1.11 -21.15
CA GLY A 349 -12.07 2.54 -21.12
C GLY A 349 -11.63 3.28 -22.37
N THR A 350 -11.54 4.60 -22.24
CA THR A 350 -11.14 5.53 -23.31
C THR A 350 -9.74 5.18 -23.84
N GLY A 351 -9.59 5.14 -25.17
CA GLY A 351 -8.33 4.74 -25.80
C GLY A 351 -7.98 3.25 -25.63
N GLY A 352 -8.91 2.45 -25.08
CA GLY A 352 -8.74 1.02 -24.88
C GLY A 352 -8.02 0.62 -23.59
N ARG A 353 -7.56 1.59 -22.79
CA ARG A 353 -6.91 1.34 -21.50
C ARG A 353 -7.90 0.80 -20.47
N PRO A 354 -7.46 0.00 -19.47
CA PRO A 354 -8.35 -0.45 -18.40
C PRO A 354 -8.93 0.74 -17.65
N MET A 355 -10.17 0.66 -17.19
CA MET A 355 -10.78 1.58 -16.24
C MET A 355 -11.68 0.78 -15.30
N LEU A 356 -12.07 1.35 -14.16
CA LEU A 356 -12.97 0.70 -13.21
C LEU A 356 -14.44 0.95 -13.60
N ASP A 357 -15.24 -0.11 -13.56
CA ASP A 357 -16.71 -0.01 -13.53
C ASP A 357 -17.17 0.17 -12.07
N THR A 358 -17.35 1.42 -11.68
CA THR A 358 -17.69 1.82 -10.30
C THR A 358 -19.14 1.51 -9.90
N GLY A 359 -20.00 1.15 -10.87
CA GLY A 359 -21.39 0.77 -10.61
C GLY A 359 -21.57 -0.71 -10.25
N LYS A 360 -20.54 -1.53 -10.42
CA LYS A 360 -20.62 -2.98 -10.22
C LYS A 360 -20.24 -3.37 -8.79
N THR A 361 -21.20 -3.95 -8.07
CA THR A 361 -20.94 -4.57 -6.76
C THR A 361 -19.92 -5.70 -6.90
N HIS A 362 -18.94 -5.71 -6.01
CA HIS A 362 -17.92 -6.73 -5.94
C HIS A 362 -17.43 -6.94 -4.50
N MET A 363 -16.73 -8.03 -4.25
CA MET A 363 -16.13 -8.31 -2.95
C MET A 363 -14.88 -7.45 -2.77
N VAL A 364 -14.76 -6.79 -1.62
CA VAL A 364 -13.66 -5.88 -1.27
C VAL A 364 -12.68 -6.55 -0.32
N SER A 365 -13.16 -7.46 0.52
CA SER A 365 -12.32 -8.25 1.40
C SER A 365 -12.93 -9.61 1.75
N LEU A 366 -12.05 -10.54 2.06
CA LEU A 366 -12.35 -11.76 2.80
C LEU A 366 -11.54 -11.70 4.10
N THR A 367 -12.19 -11.88 5.25
CA THR A 367 -11.53 -11.87 6.55
C THR A 367 -11.89 -13.12 7.31
N VAL A 368 -10.91 -14.00 7.52
CA VAL A 368 -11.07 -15.17 8.38
C VAL A 368 -11.32 -14.69 9.82
N THR A 369 -12.43 -15.14 10.41
CA THR A 369 -12.86 -14.73 11.76
C THR A 369 -12.49 -15.77 12.81
N ASP A 370 -12.68 -17.05 12.49
CA ASP A 370 -12.46 -18.16 13.40
C ASP A 370 -11.67 -19.26 12.69
N TYR A 371 -10.70 -19.83 13.41
CA TYR A 371 -9.80 -20.88 12.92
C TYR A 371 -9.04 -21.51 14.09
N PRO A 372 -8.59 -22.77 13.96
CA PRO A 372 -7.76 -23.41 14.97
C PRO A 372 -6.40 -22.70 15.08
N LYS A 373 -6.01 -22.30 16.30
CA LYS A 373 -4.68 -21.72 16.59
C LYS A 373 -3.57 -22.76 16.76
N SER A 374 -3.95 -24.03 16.80
CA SER A 374 -3.06 -25.17 16.89
C SER A 374 -3.78 -26.39 16.31
N CYS A 375 -3.08 -27.18 15.51
CA CYS A 375 -3.59 -28.42 14.94
C CYS A 375 -2.75 -29.62 15.42
N GLU A 376 -3.39 -30.75 15.75
CA GLU A 376 -2.66 -31.98 16.05
C GLU A 376 -2.06 -32.59 14.77
N GLY A 377 -0.84 -33.14 14.89
CA GLY A 377 -0.12 -33.70 13.76
C GLY A 377 -0.90 -34.84 13.09
N GLY A 378 -1.09 -34.74 11.78
CA GLY A 378 -1.91 -35.68 10.99
C GLY A 378 -3.38 -35.29 10.81
N SER A 379 -3.85 -34.21 11.45
CA SER A 379 -5.21 -33.69 11.26
C SER A 379 -5.35 -32.89 9.96
N SER A 380 -6.54 -32.82 9.37
CA SER A 380 -6.88 -31.79 8.38
C SER A 380 -7.36 -30.53 9.08
N LEU A 381 -7.26 -29.37 8.42
CA LEU A 381 -8.10 -28.23 8.79
C LEU A 381 -9.54 -28.65 8.57
N ASP A 382 -10.32 -28.73 9.64
CA ASP A 382 -11.73 -29.06 9.56
C ASP A 382 -12.48 -27.88 8.93
N ASP A 383 -13.26 -28.13 7.90
CA ASP A 383 -14.03 -27.12 7.17
C ASP A 383 -15.02 -26.38 8.08
N ASP A 384 -15.48 -27.03 9.15
CA ASP A 384 -16.36 -26.43 10.16
C ASP A 384 -15.59 -25.63 11.23
N SER A 385 -14.27 -25.80 11.31
CA SER A 385 -13.41 -25.08 12.26
C SER A 385 -12.92 -23.72 11.76
N VAL A 386 -13.16 -23.41 10.47
CA VAL A 386 -12.77 -22.15 9.86
C VAL A 386 -14.00 -21.40 9.34
N SER A 387 -14.11 -20.12 9.67
CA SER A 387 -15.12 -19.23 9.10
C SER A 387 -14.52 -17.89 8.72
N ALA A 388 -15.18 -17.21 7.78
CA ALA A 388 -14.79 -15.89 7.33
C ALA A 388 -16.01 -15.01 7.09
N VAL A 389 -15.76 -13.71 7.01
CA VAL A 389 -16.70 -12.70 6.52
C VAL A 389 -16.18 -12.18 5.19
N ALA A 390 -17.01 -12.25 4.16
CA ALA A 390 -16.81 -11.52 2.91
C ALA A 390 -17.53 -10.17 3.02
N ALA A 391 -16.83 -9.08 2.73
CA ALA A 391 -17.41 -7.74 2.66
C ALA A 391 -17.47 -7.27 1.20
N TYR A 392 -18.56 -6.61 0.82
CA TYR A 392 -18.82 -6.15 -0.54
C TYR A 392 -18.82 -4.61 -0.62
N SER A 393 -18.62 -4.08 -1.82
CA SER A 393 -18.53 -2.64 -2.10
C SER A 393 -19.83 -1.88 -1.84
N ASP A 394 -20.97 -2.58 -1.77
CA ASP A 394 -22.26 -2.02 -1.35
C ASP A 394 -22.47 -2.04 0.18
N ARG A 395 -21.43 -2.44 0.93
CA ARG A 395 -21.38 -2.58 2.39
C ARG A 395 -22.16 -3.76 2.95
N THR A 396 -22.70 -4.63 2.10
CA THR A 396 -23.24 -5.91 2.56
C THR A 396 -22.10 -6.83 2.99
N THR A 397 -22.43 -7.78 3.86
CA THR A 397 -21.51 -8.82 4.30
C THR A 397 -22.14 -10.20 4.19
N GLU A 398 -21.30 -11.21 4.01
CA GLU A 398 -21.70 -12.60 3.92
C GLU A 398 -20.80 -13.44 4.83
N SER A 399 -21.41 -14.26 5.69
CA SER A 399 -20.69 -15.31 6.42
C SER A 399 -20.35 -16.47 5.48
N VAL A 400 -19.09 -16.87 5.48
CA VAL A 400 -18.55 -17.93 4.63
C VAL A 400 -18.02 -19.04 5.53
N SER A 401 -18.57 -20.25 5.38
CA SER A 401 -18.06 -21.45 6.05
C SER A 401 -16.79 -21.97 5.36
N GLY A 402 -15.91 -22.64 6.10
CA GLY A 402 -14.67 -23.22 5.56
C GLY A 402 -14.90 -24.21 4.43
N SER A 403 -16.03 -24.93 4.44
CA SER A 403 -16.47 -25.82 3.35
C SER A 403 -16.67 -25.13 1.99
N ARG A 404 -16.79 -23.81 1.96
CA ARG A 404 -16.89 -22.99 0.75
C ARG A 404 -15.54 -22.38 0.34
N MET A 405 -14.49 -22.62 1.12
CA MET A 405 -13.16 -22.08 0.92
C MET A 405 -12.23 -23.14 0.33
N ARG A 406 -11.12 -22.67 -0.26
CA ARG A 406 -9.98 -23.51 -0.59
C ARG A 406 -8.80 -23.09 0.27
N PHE A 407 -8.22 -24.05 0.97
CA PHE A 407 -7.05 -23.85 1.82
C PHE A 407 -5.77 -24.25 1.10
N SER A 408 -4.70 -23.49 1.34
CA SER A 408 -3.35 -23.81 0.87
C SER A 408 -2.31 -23.33 1.87
N GLY A 409 -1.12 -23.93 1.86
CA GLY A 409 -0.05 -23.61 2.82
C GLY A 409 -0.13 -24.36 4.16
N PHE A 410 -1.05 -25.32 4.31
CA PHE A 410 -1.16 -26.19 5.49
C PHE A 410 -0.60 -27.59 5.21
N ASP A 411 0.34 -28.04 6.04
CA ASP A 411 0.91 -29.37 6.09
C ASP A 411 0.90 -29.90 7.52
N SER A 412 -0.01 -30.82 7.81
CA SER A 412 -0.19 -31.39 9.15
C SER A 412 0.97 -32.24 9.66
N LYS A 413 1.98 -32.51 8.81
CA LYS A 413 3.21 -33.21 9.21
C LYS A 413 4.28 -32.28 9.72
N THR A 414 4.16 -30.98 9.47
CA THR A 414 5.15 -29.97 9.86
C THR A 414 4.83 -29.41 11.25
N LYS A 415 5.71 -29.65 12.22
CA LYS A 415 5.60 -29.14 13.61
C LYS A 415 6.14 -27.70 13.72
N SER A 416 5.47 -26.75 13.09
CA SER A 416 5.80 -25.32 13.18
C SER A 416 4.56 -24.45 12.94
N TYR A 417 4.66 -23.14 13.19
CA TYR A 417 3.69 -22.16 12.71
C TYR A 417 3.55 -22.26 11.20
N GLN A 418 2.33 -22.27 10.70
CA GLN A 418 2.04 -22.31 9.27
C GLN A 418 1.08 -21.18 8.90
N THR A 419 1.45 -20.41 7.87
CA THR A 419 0.52 -19.44 7.28
C THR A 419 -0.32 -20.16 6.24
N VAL A 420 -1.63 -20.14 6.47
CA VAL A 420 -2.62 -20.75 5.60
C VAL A 420 -3.33 -19.65 4.83
N ALA A 421 -3.50 -19.85 3.53
CA ALA A 421 -4.34 -19.00 2.70
C ALA A 421 -5.72 -19.65 2.55
N ALA A 422 -6.76 -19.01 3.08
CA ALA A 422 -8.15 -19.31 2.82
C ALA A 422 -8.61 -18.51 1.61
N LYS A 423 -9.05 -19.19 0.55
CA LYS A 423 -9.57 -18.56 -0.66
C LYS A 423 -11.08 -18.81 -0.80
N TYR A 424 -11.85 -17.74 -0.93
CA TYR A 424 -13.26 -17.78 -1.30
C TYR A 424 -13.46 -16.93 -2.57
N GLN A 425 -14.04 -17.54 -3.60
CA GLN A 425 -14.09 -16.95 -4.95
C GLN A 425 -12.68 -16.50 -5.40
N ASN A 426 -12.50 -15.21 -5.72
CA ASN A 426 -11.21 -14.65 -6.12
C ASN A 426 -10.43 -13.99 -4.95
N HIS A 427 -10.99 -13.94 -3.75
CA HIS A 427 -10.36 -13.30 -2.59
C HIS A 427 -9.67 -14.31 -1.68
N ALA A 428 -8.53 -13.91 -1.13
CA ALA A 428 -7.76 -14.71 -0.20
C ALA A 428 -7.50 -13.94 1.10
N SER A 429 -7.63 -14.65 2.21
CA SER A 429 -7.25 -14.19 3.56
C SER A 429 -6.16 -15.10 4.08
N LEU A 430 -5.12 -14.51 4.67
CA LEU A 430 -4.06 -15.27 5.35
C LEU A 430 -4.39 -15.36 6.85
N PHE A 431 -4.08 -16.51 7.46
CA PHE A 431 -4.10 -16.70 8.90
C PHE A 431 -2.96 -17.65 9.31
N GLU A 432 -2.60 -17.66 10.60
CA GLU A 432 -1.54 -18.53 11.14
C GLU A 432 -2.11 -19.57 12.08
N THR A 433 -1.77 -20.85 11.88
CA THR A 433 -2.17 -22.00 12.71
C THR A 433 -0.97 -22.80 13.20
#